data_AF-A0A7J3DKG9-F1
#
_entry.id   AF-A0A7J3DKG9-F1
#
_cell.length_a   1.000
_cell.length_b   1.000
_cell.length_c   1.000
_cell.angle_alpha   90.00
_cell.angle_beta   90.00
_cell.angle_gamma   90.00
#
_symmetry.space_group_name_H-M   'P 1'
#
loop_
_entity.id
_entity.type
_entity.pdbx_description
1 polymer ?
#
loop_
_entity_poly.entity_id
_entity_poly.type
_entity_poly.pdbx_seq_one_letter_code
_entity_poly.pdbx_strand_id
1 'polypeptide(L)'
;MRGIIEKILTNDLMVFGKLDRMDIMNIENILRFVSRSKVEVCGYSSIAKNTGVSVYKVREYLRLLEQTFLVRVVLPYGTNVLREPKILYSLPFRAYFA
;
A
#
# COMPACT_ATOMS: atom_id res chain seq x y z
N MET A 1 -8.16 -12.63 -8.95
CA MET A 1 -7.98 -11.25 -8.39
C MET A 1 -8.13 -10.17 -9.48
N ARG A 2 -9.10 -10.28 -10.41
CA ARG A 2 -9.39 -9.25 -11.45
C ARG A 2 -10.67 -8.45 -11.11
N GLY A 3 -10.76 -8.01 -9.87
CA GLY A 3 -12.01 -7.49 -9.28
C GLY A 3 -11.84 -6.07 -8.74
N ILE A 4 -12.21 -5.87 -7.48
CA ILE A 4 -12.20 -4.56 -6.80
C ILE A 4 -10.82 -3.88 -6.85
N ILE A 5 -9.72 -4.64 -6.66
CA ILE A 5 -8.35 -4.08 -6.72
C ILE A 5 -8.08 -3.46 -8.09
N GLU A 6 -8.39 -4.17 -9.18
CA GLU A 6 -8.17 -3.66 -10.54
C GLU A 6 -8.97 -2.37 -10.78
N LYS A 7 -10.21 -2.30 -10.29
CA LYS A 7 -11.02 -1.07 -10.37
C LYS A 7 -10.40 0.09 -9.58
N ILE A 8 -9.91 -0.18 -8.37
CA ILE A 8 -9.23 0.83 -7.53
C ILE A 8 -7.96 1.33 -8.24
N LEU A 9 -7.14 0.44 -8.78
CA LEU A 9 -5.88 0.83 -9.42
C LEU A 9 -6.11 1.60 -10.72
N THR A 10 -7.01 1.13 -11.58
CA THR A 10 -7.18 1.66 -12.94
C THR A 10 -8.19 2.80 -13.06
N ASN A 11 -9.16 2.90 -12.15
CA ASN A 11 -10.11 4.01 -12.13
C ASN A 11 -9.77 4.98 -10.99
N ASP A 12 -9.79 4.51 -9.75
CA ASP A 12 -9.72 5.43 -8.61
C ASP A 12 -8.33 6.10 -8.52
N LEU A 13 -7.26 5.31 -8.56
CA LEU A 13 -5.89 5.83 -8.40
C LEU A 13 -5.36 6.54 -9.65
N MET A 14 -5.62 6.02 -10.85
CA MET A 14 -5.21 6.74 -12.08
C MET A 14 -5.93 8.08 -12.22
N VAL A 15 -7.26 8.12 -11.99
CA VAL A 15 -8.06 9.35 -12.22
C VAL A 15 -7.88 10.34 -11.07
N PHE A 16 -8.07 9.91 -9.81
CA PHE A 16 -8.06 10.84 -8.67
C PHE A 16 -6.69 10.97 -8.01
N GLY A 17 -5.88 9.91 -8.04
CA GLY A 17 -4.49 9.92 -7.55
C GLY A 17 -3.50 10.57 -8.52
N LYS A 18 -3.91 10.88 -9.76
CA LYS A 18 -3.07 11.45 -10.83
C LYS A 18 -1.80 10.62 -11.09
N LEU A 19 -1.95 9.30 -11.05
CA LEU A 19 -0.85 8.35 -11.24
C LEU A 19 -0.78 7.88 -12.68
N ASP A 20 0.44 7.68 -13.19
CA ASP A 20 0.66 7.13 -14.53
C ASP A 20 0.69 5.59 -14.53
N ARG A 21 0.92 4.98 -15.70
CA ARG A 21 0.98 3.52 -15.82
C ARG A 21 2.14 2.91 -15.04
N MET A 22 3.28 3.58 -14.97
CA MET A 22 4.46 3.10 -14.26
C MET A 22 4.22 3.13 -12.74
N ASP A 23 3.57 4.19 -12.25
CA ASP A 23 3.11 4.29 -10.87
C ASP A 23 2.17 3.13 -10.51
N ILE A 24 1.21 2.80 -11.37
CA ILE A 24 0.29 1.67 -11.14
C ILE A 24 1.04 0.33 -11.12
N MET A 25 1.98 0.10 -12.04
CA MET A 25 2.82 -1.11 -12.00
C MET A 25 3.64 -1.21 -10.71
N ASN A 26 4.19 -0.10 -10.23
CA ASN A 26 4.91 -0.04 -8.96
C ASN A 26 3.99 -0.37 -7.79
N ILE A 27 2.76 0.18 -7.78
CA ILE A 27 1.75 -0.09 -6.77
C ILE A 27 1.34 -1.56 -6.75
N GLU A 28 1.15 -2.18 -7.91
CA GLU A 28 0.87 -3.62 -8.00
C GLU A 28 1.99 -4.47 -7.38
N ASN A 29 3.24 -4.11 -7.65
CA ASN A 29 4.40 -4.79 -7.06
C ASN A 29 4.45 -4.60 -5.54
N ILE A 30 4.13 -3.40 -5.05
CA ILE A 30 4.02 -3.13 -3.61
C ILE A 30 2.91 -3.99 -2.98
N LEU A 31 1.70 -4.00 -3.55
CA LEU A 31 0.59 -4.82 -3.03
C LEU A 31 0.93 -6.32 -3.04
N ARG A 32 1.64 -6.79 -4.07
CA ARG A 32 2.10 -8.18 -4.16
C ARG A 32 3.12 -8.51 -3.08
N PHE A 33 4.01 -7.58 -2.76
CA PHE A 33 4.95 -7.74 -1.64
C PHE A 33 4.19 -7.77 -0.31
N VAL A 34 3.39 -6.73 -0.02
CA VAL A 34 2.65 -6.57 1.24
C VAL A 34 1.74 -7.78 1.52
N SER A 35 1.05 -8.30 0.50
CA SER A 35 0.17 -9.47 0.65
C SER A 35 0.89 -10.79 0.95
N ARG A 36 2.21 -10.86 0.75
CA ARG A 36 3.04 -12.04 1.00
C ARG A 36 4.00 -11.89 2.17
N SER A 37 4.24 -10.65 2.62
CA SER A 37 5.15 -10.35 3.72
C SER A 37 4.53 -10.63 5.07
N LYS A 38 5.35 -11.13 6.00
CA LYS A 38 5.01 -11.08 7.43
C LYS A 38 4.96 -9.62 7.89
N VAL A 39 3.98 -9.29 8.72
CA VAL A 39 3.76 -7.93 9.24
C VAL A 39 5.02 -7.36 9.91
N GLU A 40 5.74 -8.18 10.67
CA GLU A 40 6.96 -7.80 11.40
C GLU A 40 8.03 -7.18 10.50
N VAL A 41 8.13 -7.61 9.25
CA VAL A 41 9.15 -7.16 8.30
C VAL A 41 8.58 -6.23 7.22
N CYS A 42 7.27 -5.96 7.23
CA CYS A 42 6.62 -5.14 6.20
C CYS A 42 6.62 -3.66 6.61
N GLY A 43 7.71 -2.96 6.30
CA GLY A 43 7.87 -1.51 6.49
C GLY A 43 8.35 -0.80 5.22
N TYR A 44 8.40 0.54 5.23
CA TYR A 44 8.76 1.34 4.04
C TYR A 44 10.09 0.95 3.41
N SER A 45 11.13 0.74 4.21
CA SER A 45 12.48 0.41 3.76
C SER A 45 12.53 -0.98 3.16
N SER A 46 11.81 -1.94 3.77
CA SER A 46 11.70 -3.29 3.24
C SER A 46 10.97 -3.31 1.89
N ILE A 47 9.89 -2.54 1.75
CA ILE A 47 9.11 -2.44 0.53
C ILE A 47 9.98 -1.83 -0.57
N ALA A 48 10.60 -0.67 -0.29
CA ALA A 48 11.48 0.02 -1.22
C ALA A 48 12.61 -0.88 -1.74
N LYS A 49 13.27 -1.60 -0.83
CA LYS A 49 14.34 -2.54 -1.17
C LYS A 49 13.86 -3.67 -2.08
N ASN A 50 12.66 -4.21 -1.84
CA ASN A 50 12.15 -5.37 -2.58
C ASN A 50 11.44 -5.01 -3.90
N THR A 51 10.92 -3.78 -4.02
CA THR A 51 10.23 -3.34 -5.25
C THR A 51 11.10 -2.47 -6.15
N GLY A 52 12.26 -2.00 -5.67
CA GLY A 52 13.12 -1.06 -6.41
C GLY A 52 12.56 0.37 -6.47
N VAL A 53 11.46 0.64 -5.74
CA VAL A 53 10.84 1.96 -5.64
C VAL A 53 11.52 2.75 -4.53
N SER A 54 11.75 4.05 -4.73
CA SER A 54 12.34 4.89 -3.68
C SER A 54 11.46 4.92 -2.42
N VAL A 55 12.08 5.03 -1.23
CA VAL A 55 11.33 5.12 0.04
C VAL A 55 10.34 6.30 0.03
N TYR A 56 10.71 7.40 -0.63
CA TYR A 56 9.82 8.54 -0.82
C TYR A 56 8.54 8.15 -1.59
N LYS A 57 8.69 7.49 -2.75
CA LYS A 57 7.55 7.04 -3.57
C LYS A 57 6.72 5.95 -2.88
N VAL A 58 7.37 5.02 -2.18
CA VAL A 58 6.67 4.03 -1.35
C VAL A 58 5.73 4.70 -0.34
N ARG A 59 6.17 5.78 0.32
CA ARG A 59 5.33 6.54 1.27
C ARG A 59 4.16 7.24 0.57
N GLU A 60 4.38 7.85 -0.59
CA GLU A 60 3.29 8.44 -1.39
C GLU A 60 2.25 7.39 -1.78
N TYR A 61 2.69 6.27 -2.35
CA TYR A 61 1.80 5.21 -2.80
C TYR A 61 1.02 4.57 -1.66
N LEU A 62 1.67 4.29 -0.52
CA LEU A 62 1.00 3.71 0.65
C LEU A 62 -0.02 4.67 1.26
N ARG A 63 0.23 5.98 1.23
CA ARG A 63 -0.76 6.98 1.64
C ARG A 63 -2.01 6.95 0.77
N LEU A 64 -1.85 6.82 -0.55
CA LEU A 64 -2.98 6.70 -1.47
C LEU A 64 -3.71 5.36 -1.26
N LEU A 65 -2.98 4.26 -1.15
CA LEU A 65 -3.56 2.94 -0.89
C LEU A 65 -4.32 2.87 0.44
N GLU A 66 -3.85 3.57 1.47
CA GLU A 66 -4.55 3.63 2.76
C GLU A 66 -5.92 4.29 2.64
N GLN A 67 -6.06 5.34 1.81
CA GLN A 67 -7.35 5.97 1.50
C GLN A 67 -8.31 5.04 0.75
N THR A 68 -7.80 4.01 0.08
CA THR A 68 -8.61 3.01 -0.63
C THR A 68 -9.03 1.82 0.25
N PHE A 69 -8.65 1.82 1.54
CA PHE A 69 -8.86 0.72 2.47
C PHE A 69 -8.15 -0.60 2.09
N LEU A 70 -7.22 -0.59 1.13
CA LEU A 70 -6.44 -1.77 0.74
C LEU A 70 -5.30 -2.07 1.71
N VAL A 71 -4.75 -1.05 2.36
CA VAL A 71 -3.69 -1.19 3.35
C VAL A 71 -3.99 -0.33 4.57
N ARG A 72 -3.29 -0.62 5.67
CA ARG A 72 -3.26 0.24 6.86
C ARG A 72 -1.83 0.49 7.29
N VAL A 73 -1.49 1.74 7.57
CA VAL A 73 -0.20 2.14 8.11
C VAL A 73 -0.31 2.20 9.63
N VAL A 74 0.38 1.29 10.30
CA VAL A 74 0.43 1.25 11.77
C VAL A 74 1.71 1.94 12.23
N LEU A 75 1.55 3.12 12.82
CA LEU A 75 2.66 3.85 13.42
C LEU A 75 3.12 3.15 14.71
N PRO A 76 4.42 3.13 15.00
CA PRO A 76 4.94 2.58 16.23
C PRO A 76 4.47 3.40 17.44
N TYR A 77 4.13 2.73 18.54
CA TYR A 77 3.70 3.36 19.79
C TYR A 77 4.39 2.66 20.98
N GLY A 78 4.91 3.45 21.93
CA GLY A 78 5.59 2.96 23.14
C GLY A 78 7.08 3.29 23.23
N THR A 79 7.69 2.94 24.37
CA THR A 79 9.13 3.06 24.63
C THR A 79 9.86 1.83 24.07
N ASN A 80 11.01 2.01 23.41
CA ASN A 80 11.86 0.95 22.83
C ASN A 80 11.26 0.15 21.66
N VAL A 81 10.43 0.77 20.82
CA VAL A 81 9.94 0.18 19.56
C VAL A 81 10.75 0.65 18.36
N LEU A 82 10.85 -0.19 17.32
CA LEU A 82 11.40 0.23 16.03
C LEU A 82 10.56 1.38 15.46
N ARG A 83 11.21 2.47 15.04
CA ARG A 83 10.55 3.70 14.57
C ARG A 83 9.89 3.56 13.18
N GLU A 84 10.02 2.42 12.54
CA GLU A 84 9.47 2.19 11.21
C GLU A 84 8.01 1.72 11.28
N PRO A 85 7.07 2.37 10.56
CA PRO A 85 5.68 1.93 10.48
C PRO A 85 5.55 0.53 9.89
N LYS A 86 4.54 -0.21 10.35
CA LYS A 86 4.17 -1.51 9.78
C LYS A 86 2.99 -1.36 8.83
N ILE A 87 3.09 -2.05 7.70
CA ILE A 87 2.09 -2.03 6.66
C ILE A 87 1.28 -3.32 6.72
N LEU A 88 -0.02 -3.18 6.93
CA LEU A 88 -0.96 -4.28 6.96
C LEU A 88 -1.73 -4.32 5.65
N TYR A 89 -1.92 -5.52 5.11
CA TYR A 89 -2.90 -5.74 4.05
C TYR A 89 -4.29 -5.83 4.69
N SER A 90 -5.17 -4.92 4.29
CA SER A 90 -6.54 -4.88 4.82
C SER A 90 -7.44 -5.78 4.00
N LEU A 91 -8.41 -6.41 4.65
CA LEU A 91 -9.48 -7.11 3.93
C LEU A 91 -10.31 -6.04 3.18
N PRO A 92 -10.47 -6.15 1.85
CA PRO A 92 -11.13 -5.13 1.04
C PRO A 92 -12.65 -5.21 1.22
N PHE A 93 -13.15 -4.78 2.37
CA PHE A 93 -14.57 -4.57 2.61
C PHE A 93 -14.94 -3.17 2.12
N ARG A 94 -15.52 -3.04 0.92
CA ARG A 94 -16.26 -1.82 0.60
C ARG A 94 -17.53 -1.85 1.43
N ALA A 95 -17.68 -0.94 2.39
CA ALA A 95 -18.97 -0.64 2.98
C ALA A 95 -19.84 0.00 1.88
N TYR A 96 -20.55 -0.83 1.11
CA TYR A 96 -21.60 -0.37 0.24
C TYR A 96 -22.85 -0.25 1.12
N PHE A 97 -23.05 0.92 1.73
CA PHE A 97 -24.38 1.27 2.21
C PHE A 97 -25.20 1.57 0.96
N ALA A 98 -26.19 0.70 0.71
CA ALA A 98 -27.25 0.96 -0.25
C ALA A 98 -28.15 2.09 0.26
#